data_AF-X1AY75-F1
#
_entry.id   AF-X1AY75-F1
#
_cell.length_a   1.000
_cell.length_b   1.000
_cell.length_c   1.000
_cell.angle_alpha   90.00
_cell.angle_beta   90.00
_cell.angle_gamma   90.00
#
_symmetry.space_group_name_H-M   'P 1'
#
loop_
_entity.id
_entity.type
_entity.pdbx_description
1 polymer ?
#
loop_
_entity_poly.entity_id
_entity_poly.type
_entity_poly.pdbx_seq_one_letter_code
_entity_poly.pdbx_strand_id
1 'polypeptide(L)' 'MKHKLTVQEVTETIHSHPTLSEMVLEGMEDVFGMSIHKKSRPIGLND' A
#
# COMPACT_ATOMS: atom_id res chain seq x y z
N MET A 1 -3.57 13.93 -9.55
CA MET A 1 -4.81 13.14 -9.61
C MET A 1 -5.66 13.55 -10.81
N LYS A 2 -5.49 12.91 -11.97
CA LYS A 2 -6.34 13.16 -13.15
C LYS A 2 -7.70 12.48 -13.03
N HIS A 3 -7.71 11.27 -12.47
CA HIS A 3 -8.90 10.41 -12.36
C HIS A 3 -9.55 10.42 -10.98
N LYS A 4 -9.01 11.20 -10.02
CA LYS A 4 -9.53 11.33 -8.65
C LYS A 4 -9.76 9.99 -7.93
N LEU A 5 -8.93 8.99 -8.22
CA LEU A 5 -8.97 7.70 -7.53
C LEU A 5 -8.79 7.91 -6.02
N THR A 6 -9.47 7.09 -5.23
CA THR A 6 -9.22 6.96 -3.81
C THR A 6 -7.95 6.14 -3.56
N VAL A 7 -7.43 6.19 -2.34
CA VAL A 7 -6.30 5.33 -1.93
C VAL A 7 -6.66 3.86 -2.11
N GLN A 8 -7.87 3.48 -1.69
CA GLN A 8 -8.36 2.10 -1.77
C GLN A 8 -8.47 1.58 -3.21
N GLU A 9 -8.91 2.41 -4.17
CA GLU A 9 -8.96 2.00 -5.58
C GLU A 9 -7.55 1.76 -6.17
N VAL A 10 -6.52 2.47 -5.68
CA VAL A 10 -5.14 2.22 -6.09
C VAL A 10 -4.63 0.92 -5.47
N THR A 11 -4.93 0.65 -4.20
CA THR A 11 -4.45 -0.56 -3.52
C THR A 11 -5.14 -1.85 -3.99
N GLU A 12 -6.38 -1.76 -4.49
CA GLU A 12 -7.09 -2.89 -5.11
C GLU A 12 -6.59 -3.24 -6.53
N THR A 13 -5.76 -2.39 -7.13
CA THR A 13 -5.13 -2.68 -8.43
C THR A 13 -4.01 -3.70 -8.27
N ILE A 14 -3.94 -4.70 -9.15
CA ILE A 14 -2.85 -5.69 -9.13
C ILE A 14 -1.61 -5.09 -9.81
N HIS A 15 -0.57 -4.84 -9.02
CA HIS A 15 0.74 -4.44 -9.51
C HIS A 15 1.58 -5.68 -9.86
N SER A 16 2.27 -5.65 -11.01
CA SER A 16 3.15 -6.75 -11.40
C SER A 16 4.38 -6.83 -10.47
N HIS A 17 4.78 -8.06 -10.14
CA HIS A 17 5.97 -8.34 -9.35
C HIS A 17 7.09 -8.96 -10.22
N PRO A 18 8.38 -8.56 -10.10
CA PRO A 18 8.90 -7.43 -9.32
C PRO A 18 8.93 -6.13 -10.14
N THR A 19 8.31 -5.05 -9.68
CA THR A 19 8.35 -3.74 -10.36
C THR A 19 8.39 -2.54 -9.42
N LEU A 20 8.91 -1.41 -9.91
CA LEU A 20 8.84 -0.12 -9.20
C LEU A 20 7.41 0.33 -8.90
N SER A 21 6.43 -0.15 -9.67
CA SER A 21 5.03 0.22 -9.45
C SER A 21 4.51 -0.29 -8.10
N GLU A 22 5.08 -1.37 -7.56
CA GLU A 22 4.73 -1.90 -6.23
C GLU A 22 5.06 -0.90 -5.10
N MET A 23 6.02 0.00 -5.29
CA MET A 23 6.28 1.06 -4.30
C MET A 23 5.10 2.03 -4.17
N VAL A 24 4.33 2.23 -5.23
CA VAL A 24 3.10 3.05 -5.18
C VAL A 24 2.02 2.31 -4.40
N LEU A 25 1.81 1.02 -4.67
CA LEU A 25 0.90 0.17 -3.90
C LEU A 25 1.22 0.22 -2.39
N GLU A 26 2.47 -0.06 -2.02
CA GLU A 26 2.91 -0.08 -0.62
C GLU A 26 2.81 1.30 0.05
N GLY A 27 3.16 2.37 -0.67
CA GLY A 27 3.00 3.74 -0.16
C GLY A 27 1.54 4.14 0.08
N MET A 28 0.61 3.62 -0.74
CA MET A 28 -0.84 3.85 -0.58
C MET A 28 -1.41 3.02 0.57
N GLU A 29 -1.03 1.75 0.69
CA GLU A 29 -1.38 0.90 1.85
C GLU A 29 -0.89 1.49 3.19
N ASP A 30 0.23 2.22 3.17
CA ASP A 30 0.76 2.87 4.38
C ASP A 30 -0.10 4.01 4.91
N VAL A 31 -0.96 4.63 4.08
CA VAL A 31 -1.91 5.66 4.53
C VAL A 31 -2.81 5.12 5.66
N PHE A 32 -3.10 3.82 5.63
CA PHE A 32 -3.89 3.12 6.66
C PHE A 32 -3.01 2.25 7.58
N GLY A 33 -1.68 2.35 7.48
CA GLY A 33 -0.73 1.50 8.23
C GLY A 33 -0.76 0.03 7.81
N MET A 34 -1.28 -0.28 6.62
CA MET A 34 -1.49 -1.64 6.13
C MET A 34 -0.36 -2.15 5.22
N SER A 35 0.60 -1.30 4.85
CA SER A 35 1.76 -1.69 4.02
C SER A 35 2.49 -2.91 4.58
N ILE A 36 2.82 -3.84 3.69
CA ILE A 36 3.43 -5.13 4.01
C ILE A 36 4.96 -5.03 3.97
N HIS A 37 5.50 -4.40 2.94
CA HIS A 37 6.94 -4.39 2.65
C HIS A 37 7.63 -3.13 3.15
N LYS A 38 7.31 -2.70 4.38
CA LYS A 38 7.99 -1.60 5.08
C LYS A 38 8.32 -1.91 6.54
N LYS A 39 9.28 -1.18 7.09
CA LYS A 39 9.57 -1.18 8.53
C LYS A 39 8.43 -0.46 9.28
N SER A 40 8.00 -1.00 10.41
CA SER A 40 6.97 -0.43 11.31
C SER A 40 5.51 -0.68 10.93
N ARG A 41 5.19 -1.76 10.21
CA ARG A 41 3.80 -2.24 10.17
C ARG A 41 3.37 -2.57 11.61
N PRO A 42 2.25 -2.04 12.13
CA PRO A 42 1.70 -2.47 13.41
C PRO A 42 1.24 -3.93 13.26
N ILE A 43 2.16 -4.87 13.46
CA ILE A 43 1.80 -6.23 13.85
C ILE A 43 1.03 -6.06 15.15
N GLY A 44 -0.21 -6.55 15.19
CA GLY A 44 -1.13 -6.30 16.30
C GLY A 44 -0.40 -6.43 17.63
N LEU A 45 -0.48 -5.38 18.45
CA LEU A 45 -0.16 -5.41 19.87
C LEU A 45 -1.07 -6.45 20.53
N ASN A 46 -0.64 -7.70 20.47
CA ASN A 46 -0.96 -8.76 21.40
C ASN A 46 0.37 -9.13 22.06
N ASP A 47 0.99 -8.14 22.72
CA ASP A 47 1.91 -8.41 23.82
C ASP A 47 1.08 -8.64 25.09
#